data_AF-A0A5A7MH79-F1
#
_entry.id   AF-A0A5A7MH79-F1
#
_cell.length_a   1.000
_cell.length_b   1.000
_cell.length_c   1.000
_cell.angle_alpha   90.00
_cell.angle_beta   90.00
_cell.angle_gamma   90.00
#
_symmetry.space_group_name_H-M   'P 1'
#
loop_
_entity.id
_entity.type
_entity.pdbx_description
1 polymer ?
#
loop_
_entity_poly.entity_id
_entity_poly.type
_entity_poly.pdbx_seq_one_letter_code
_entity_poly.pdbx_strand_id
1 'polypeptide(L)'
;MIPSIIHCQSPLCCSPETVVEGLSFVMKPIPTPKYSGAVTQQLRKDRAARASMGEEGVNASMPLALPYLSGYAPSLQNQVRDWLLAGKAGDWLLRKYPQAHAVRTDRALYDYVDALKAQYLRNAGQLHKVAYDSKIHVVRNALGLHTRRAIAHGGRLNARHEIHVAAMFKQAPDAFLRMICVHELAHIRIMDHDKAFYQLCTHMEPDYHQLEFDVRFYLSYLDQGGELLWS
;
A
#
# COMPACT_ATOMS: atom_id res chain seq x y z
N MET A 1 -14.81 -54.98 26.58
CA MET A 1 -13.53 -54.43 26.09
C MET A 1 -13.13 -53.31 27.03
N ILE A 2 -12.02 -53.53 27.74
CA ILE A 2 -11.54 -52.80 28.93
C ILE A 2 -10.57 -51.68 28.49
N PRO A 3 -10.48 -50.54 29.23
CA PRO A 3 -9.64 -49.38 28.91
C PRO A 3 -8.22 -49.47 29.55
N SER A 4 -7.22 -48.79 28.96
CA SER A 4 -5.89 -48.48 29.53
C SER A 4 -5.35 -47.26 28.78
N ILE A 5 -5.11 -46.07 29.34
CA ILE A 5 -4.18 -45.63 30.41
C ILE A 5 -2.74 -46.09 30.18
N ILE A 6 -1.89 -45.15 29.75
CA ILE A 6 -0.50 -45.05 30.23
C ILE A 6 -0.29 -43.64 30.76
N HIS A 7 0.12 -43.59 32.02
CA HIS A 7 0.57 -42.46 32.80
C HIS A 7 2.06 -42.71 33.07
N CYS A 8 2.94 -41.75 32.81
CA CYS A 8 4.30 -41.69 33.36
C CYS A 8 4.69 -40.20 33.38
N GLN A 9 4.56 -39.54 34.54
CA GLN A 9 5.61 -39.30 35.53
C GLN A 9 6.72 -38.35 35.03
N SER A 10 6.69 -37.11 35.53
CA SER A 10 7.86 -36.23 35.74
C SER A 10 8.79 -36.85 36.80
N PRO A 11 10.11 -36.54 36.85
CA PRO A 11 10.58 -35.27 37.43
C PRO A 11 11.88 -34.66 36.85
N LEU A 12 11.99 -33.33 37.00
CA LEU A 12 13.18 -32.49 37.30
C LEU A 12 14.54 -32.79 36.62
N CYS A 13 15.05 -31.83 35.82
CA CYS A 13 16.24 -31.01 36.16
C CYS A 13 16.68 -30.06 35.01
N CYS A 14 17.00 -28.82 35.41
CA CYS A 14 17.87 -27.82 34.76
C CYS A 14 17.41 -27.03 33.51
N SER A 15 16.96 -25.79 33.78
CA SER A 15 17.07 -24.53 33.00
C SER A 15 18.47 -24.30 32.38
N PRO A 16 18.71 -23.31 31.46
CA PRO A 16 17.97 -22.05 31.30
C PRO A 16 17.76 -21.51 29.86
N GLU A 17 16.96 -20.44 29.81
CA GLU A 17 16.96 -19.38 28.77
C GLU A 17 16.63 -19.78 27.32
N THR A 18 15.39 -19.54 26.93
CA THR A 18 15.11 -18.58 25.85
C THR A 18 13.66 -18.17 25.93
N VAL A 19 13.45 -16.98 26.50
CA VAL A 19 12.19 -16.25 26.42
C VAL A 19 11.96 -15.92 24.95
N VAL A 20 11.13 -16.69 24.26
CA VAL A 20 10.63 -16.31 22.93
C VAL A 20 9.41 -15.42 23.15
N GLU A 21 9.64 -14.20 23.65
CA GLU A 21 8.68 -13.10 23.55
C GLU A 21 8.63 -12.63 22.09
N GLY A 22 7.98 -13.44 21.26
CA GLY A 22 7.67 -13.11 19.88
C GLY A 22 6.49 -12.15 19.83
N LEU A 23 6.79 -10.85 19.90
CA LEU A 23 5.92 -9.71 19.59
C LEU A 23 4.99 -10.03 18.39
N SER A 24 3.76 -10.45 18.68
CA SER A 24 2.71 -10.57 17.68
C SER A 24 2.25 -9.16 17.33
N PHE A 25 2.88 -8.57 16.31
CA PHE A 25 2.30 -7.43 15.59
C PHE A 25 1.08 -7.92 14.81
N VAL A 26 -0.01 -8.18 15.54
CA VAL A 26 -1.33 -8.15 14.96
C VAL A 26 -1.61 -6.68 14.76
N MET A 27 -1.29 -6.18 13.56
CA MET A 27 -1.77 -4.88 13.11
C MET A 27 -3.30 -4.97 13.16
N LYS A 28 -3.87 -4.49 14.27
CA LYS A 28 -5.32 -4.41 14.45
C LYS A 28 -5.88 -3.71 13.20
N PRO A 29 -7.09 -4.08 12.73
CA PRO A 29 -7.70 -3.42 11.58
C PRO A 29 -7.57 -1.92 11.77
N ILE A 30 -6.85 -1.28 10.84
CA ILE A 30 -6.54 0.13 10.95
C ILE A 30 -7.88 0.87 10.83
N PRO A 31 -8.29 1.68 11.83
CA PRO A 31 -9.48 2.49 11.69
C PRO A 31 -9.28 3.40 10.48
N THR A 32 -10.28 3.44 9.59
CA THR A 32 -10.24 4.19 8.32
C THR A 32 -9.60 5.56 8.54
N PRO A 33 -8.62 5.98 7.71
CA PRO A 33 -8.04 7.30 7.82
C PRO A 33 -9.18 8.33 7.83
N LYS A 34 -9.14 9.29 8.76
CA LYS A 34 -10.07 10.41 8.77
C LYS A 34 -9.79 11.22 7.50
N TYR A 35 -10.58 10.95 6.46
CA TYR A 35 -10.55 11.57 5.14
C TYR A 35 -10.20 13.05 5.24
N SER A 36 -8.95 13.38 4.93
CA SER A 36 -8.47 14.75 4.84
C SER A 36 -7.42 14.80 3.75
N GLY A 37 -7.80 15.35 2.59
CA GLY A 37 -6.94 15.61 1.44
C GLY A 37 -5.87 16.69 1.66
N ALA A 38 -5.47 16.96 2.90
CA ALA A 38 -4.60 18.09 3.28
C ALA A 38 -3.09 17.76 3.31
N VAL A 39 -2.68 16.53 3.00
CA VAL A 39 -1.30 16.03 3.19
C VAL A 39 -0.27 16.73 2.27
N THR A 40 -0.69 17.34 1.17
CA THR A 40 0.23 17.85 0.13
C THR A 40 0.90 19.19 0.48
N GLN A 41 0.35 19.98 1.40
CA GLN A 41 0.86 21.32 1.71
C GLN A 41 1.97 21.32 2.78
N GLN A 42 1.95 20.35 3.70
CA GLN A 42 2.92 20.24 4.79
C GLN A 42 4.29 19.72 4.31
N LEU A 43 4.30 18.75 3.40
CA LEU A 43 5.52 18.16 2.81
C LEU A 43 6.40 19.20 2.07
N ARG A 44 5.81 20.31 1.60
CA ARG A 44 6.56 21.41 0.96
C ARG A 44 7.39 22.23 1.96
N LYS A 45 6.88 22.42 3.18
CA LYS A 45 7.59 23.16 4.23
C LYS A 45 8.78 22.38 4.76
N ASP A 46 8.61 21.08 4.96
CA ASP A 46 9.64 20.23 5.57
C ASP A 46 10.84 20.00 4.63
N ARG A 47 10.60 19.95 3.31
CA ARG A 47 11.68 19.80 2.31
C ARG A 47 12.51 21.08 2.13
N ALA A 48 11.89 22.25 2.24
CA ALA A 48 12.58 23.54 2.19
C ALA A 48 13.49 23.74 3.41
N ALA A 49 13.05 23.29 4.59
CA ALA A 49 13.86 23.33 5.82
C ALA A 49 15.07 22.38 5.79
N ARG A 50 14.96 21.25 5.09
CA ARG A 50 16.05 20.26 4.97
C ARG A 50 17.17 20.70 4.02
N ALA A 51 16.86 21.51 3.01
CA ALA A 51 17.85 22.04 2.07
C ALA A 51 18.72 23.17 2.65
N SER A 52 18.34 23.73 3.81
CA SER A 52 19.02 24.86 4.45
C SER A 52 19.92 24.50 5.63
N MET A 53 20.10 23.21 5.96
CA MET A 53 20.88 22.76 7.13
C MET A 53 22.01 21.80 6.69
N GLY A 54 23.25 22.18 6.97
CA GLY A 54 24.47 21.45 6.59
C GLY A 54 24.69 20.11 7.31
N GLU A 55 25.67 19.35 6.82
CA GLU A 55 25.81 17.90 7.02
C GLU A 55 26.28 17.40 8.41
N GLU A 56 26.74 18.27 9.32
CA GLU A 56 27.45 17.81 10.54
C GLU A 56 26.58 17.47 11.77
N GLY A 57 25.24 17.45 11.67
CA GLY A 57 24.33 17.22 12.82
C GLY A 57 23.42 15.97 12.74
N VAL A 58 23.59 15.10 11.74
CA VAL A 58 22.52 14.18 11.30
C VAL A 58 22.26 12.98 12.24
N ASN A 59 23.18 12.62 13.13
CA ASN A 59 23.10 11.35 13.88
C ASN A 59 22.40 11.37 15.24
N ALA A 60 21.81 12.48 15.67
CA ALA A 60 20.91 12.49 16.82
C ALA A 60 19.89 13.62 16.71
N SER A 61 18.65 13.32 16.30
CA SER A 61 17.38 14.04 16.63
C SER A 61 16.35 14.20 15.51
N MET A 62 16.57 13.69 14.29
CA MET A 62 15.55 13.75 13.22
C MET A 62 14.90 12.39 12.97
N PRO A 63 13.59 12.23 13.26
CA PRO A 63 12.89 10.97 13.01
C PRO A 63 12.88 10.63 11.51
N LEU A 64 13.01 9.34 11.18
CA LEU A 64 12.84 8.80 9.82
C LEU A 64 11.61 9.40 9.12
N ALA A 65 11.79 10.08 7.99
CA ALA A 65 10.67 10.69 7.29
C ALA A 65 9.78 9.61 6.65
N LEU A 66 8.46 9.69 6.90
CA LEU A 66 7.48 8.75 6.35
C LEU A 66 6.43 9.48 5.49
N PRO A 67 6.82 10.01 4.31
CA PRO A 67 5.94 10.85 3.50
C PRO A 67 4.63 10.13 3.10
N TYR A 68 4.71 8.82 2.82
CA TYR A 68 3.56 7.98 2.44
C TYR A 68 2.56 7.73 3.57
N LEU A 69 3.00 7.89 4.83
CA LEU A 69 2.21 7.61 6.03
C LEU A 69 1.88 8.88 6.85
N SER A 70 2.17 10.06 6.31
CA SER A 70 1.96 11.35 6.95
C SER A 70 0.50 11.61 7.38
N GLY A 71 -0.48 10.98 6.72
CA GLY A 71 -1.91 11.06 7.08
C GLY A 71 -2.37 10.11 8.20
N TYR A 72 -1.51 9.22 8.70
CA TYR A 72 -1.85 8.26 9.77
C TYR A 72 -1.52 8.83 11.15
N ALA A 73 -2.09 8.22 12.20
CA ALA A 73 -1.84 8.64 13.58
C ALA A 73 -0.33 8.61 13.94
N PRO A 74 0.20 9.59 14.70
CA PRO A 74 1.62 9.62 15.06
C PRO A 74 2.13 8.35 15.75
N SER A 75 1.28 7.70 16.56
CA SER A 75 1.61 6.43 17.21
C SER A 75 1.88 5.29 16.22
N LEU A 76 1.12 5.23 15.12
CA LEU A 76 1.33 4.26 14.06
C LEU A 76 2.59 4.60 13.24
N GLN A 77 2.80 5.90 12.95
CA GLN A 77 4.02 6.35 12.28
C GLN A 77 5.28 5.99 13.08
N ASN A 78 5.25 6.13 14.41
CA ASN A 78 6.36 5.76 15.28
C ASN A 78 6.60 4.23 15.27
N GLN A 79 5.54 3.42 15.36
CA GLN A 79 5.67 1.96 15.26
C GLN A 79 6.28 1.52 13.93
N VAL A 80 5.84 2.13 12.82
CA VAL A 80 6.42 1.88 11.49
C VAL A 80 7.89 2.26 11.44
N ARG A 81 8.26 3.41 12.01
CA ARG A 81 9.65 3.86 12.08
C ARG A 81 10.52 2.87 12.85
N ASP A 82 10.07 2.42 14.02
CA ASP A 82 10.79 1.44 14.83
C ASP A 82 10.98 0.11 14.08
N TRP A 83 9.95 -0.31 13.32
CA TRP A 83 10.00 -1.52 12.50
C TRP A 83 10.95 -1.44 11.31
N LEU A 84 10.97 -0.30 10.64
CA LEU A 84 11.89 -0.03 9.54
C LEU A 84 13.34 0.00 10.05
N LEU A 85 13.60 0.70 11.15
CA LEU A 85 14.92 0.77 11.78
C LEU A 85 15.39 -0.59 12.32
N ALA A 86 14.47 -1.42 12.78
CA ALA A 86 14.77 -2.77 13.25
C ALA A 86 14.98 -3.80 12.11
N GLY A 87 14.85 -3.40 10.84
CA GLY A 87 15.01 -4.31 9.68
C GLY A 87 13.92 -5.38 9.55
N LYS A 88 12.79 -5.26 10.27
CA LYS A 88 11.74 -6.30 10.32
C LYS A 88 10.69 -6.18 9.20
N ALA A 89 10.71 -5.07 8.46
CA ALA A 89 9.68 -4.73 7.48
C ALA A 89 9.62 -5.73 6.31
N GLY A 90 10.77 -6.05 5.71
CA GLY A 90 10.86 -6.95 4.56
C GLY A 90 10.34 -8.35 4.89
N ASP A 91 10.84 -8.97 5.96
CA ASP A 91 10.43 -10.31 6.40
C ASP A 91 8.94 -10.41 6.72
N TRP A 92 8.35 -9.34 7.26
CA TRP A 92 6.92 -9.33 7.54
C TRP A 92 6.09 -9.19 6.26
N LEU A 93 6.51 -8.32 5.33
CA LEU A 93 5.87 -8.18 4.03
C LEU A 93 5.93 -9.48 3.23
N LEU A 94 7.06 -10.18 3.22
CA LEU A 94 7.22 -11.48 2.57
C LEU A 94 6.40 -12.58 3.24
N ARG A 95 6.31 -12.59 4.57
CA ARG A 95 5.44 -13.57 5.27
C ARG A 95 3.96 -13.34 4.98
N LYS A 96 3.52 -12.07 4.91
CA LYS A 96 2.12 -11.73 4.63
C LYS A 96 1.77 -11.90 3.15
N TYR A 97 2.71 -11.57 2.27
CA TYR A 97 2.56 -11.63 0.82
C TYR A 97 3.73 -12.43 0.21
N PRO A 98 3.62 -13.76 0.16
CA PRO A 98 4.76 -14.62 -0.20
C PRO A 98 5.10 -14.62 -1.69
N GLN A 99 4.16 -14.21 -2.56
CA GLN A 99 4.31 -14.34 -4.00
C GLN A 99 3.80 -13.11 -4.75
N ALA A 100 4.49 -12.82 -5.84
CA ALA A 100 4.08 -11.82 -6.82
C ALA A 100 2.98 -12.34 -7.74
N HIS A 101 2.22 -11.44 -8.38
CA HIS A 101 1.21 -11.84 -9.38
C HIS A 101 1.82 -12.15 -10.75
N ALA A 102 1.04 -12.75 -11.65
CA ALA A 102 1.46 -13.08 -13.03
C ALA A 102 1.20 -11.95 -14.07
N VAL A 103 0.52 -10.87 -13.70
CA VAL A 103 0.15 -9.77 -14.61
C VAL A 103 1.36 -8.88 -14.94
N ARG A 104 2.14 -9.21 -15.99
CA ARG A 104 3.41 -8.51 -16.30
C ARG A 104 3.39 -7.62 -17.54
N THR A 105 2.34 -7.74 -18.36
CA THR A 105 2.20 -7.03 -19.63
C THR A 105 1.02 -6.06 -19.56
N ASP A 106 1.07 -5.00 -20.36
CA ASP A 106 -0.05 -4.05 -20.46
C ASP A 106 -1.35 -4.73 -20.91
N ARG A 107 -1.24 -5.78 -21.75
CA ARG A 107 -2.38 -6.57 -22.17
C ARG A 107 -3.01 -7.33 -21.01
N ALA A 108 -2.20 -8.04 -20.22
CA ALA A 108 -2.69 -8.75 -19.04
C ALA A 108 -3.28 -7.78 -18.01
N LEU A 109 -2.67 -6.60 -17.84
CA LEU A 109 -3.19 -5.57 -16.96
C LEU A 109 -4.54 -5.03 -17.44
N TYR A 110 -4.70 -4.80 -18.75
CA TYR A 110 -5.97 -4.40 -19.33
C TYR A 110 -7.05 -5.43 -19.02
N ASP A 111 -6.79 -6.71 -19.29
CA ASP A 111 -7.76 -7.79 -19.08
C ASP A 111 -8.11 -7.92 -17.59
N TYR A 112 -7.13 -7.76 -16.70
CA TYR A 112 -7.33 -7.74 -15.24
C TYR A 112 -8.25 -6.59 -14.78
N VAL A 113 -7.98 -5.37 -15.23
CA VAL A 113 -8.76 -4.18 -14.85
C VAL A 113 -10.16 -4.20 -15.48
N ASP A 114 -10.29 -4.67 -16.73
CA ASP A 114 -11.59 -4.77 -17.39
C ASP A 114 -12.50 -5.81 -16.70
N ALA A 115 -11.94 -6.92 -16.23
CA ALA A 115 -12.68 -7.90 -15.43
C ALA A 115 -13.21 -7.28 -14.11
N LEU A 116 -12.37 -6.53 -13.39
CA LEU A 116 -12.81 -5.80 -12.18
C LEU A 116 -13.90 -4.77 -12.51
N LYS A 117 -13.72 -3.99 -13.58
CA LYS A 117 -14.72 -3.02 -14.03
C LYS A 117 -16.05 -3.70 -14.39
N ALA A 118 -16.01 -4.82 -15.10
CA ALA A 118 -17.22 -5.56 -15.47
C ALA A 118 -17.96 -6.11 -14.24
N GLN A 119 -17.22 -6.51 -13.20
CA GLN A 119 -17.79 -7.00 -11.95
C GLN A 119 -18.51 -5.89 -11.16
N TYR A 120 -17.85 -4.73 -10.96
CA TYR A 120 -18.32 -3.71 -10.01
C TYR A 120 -18.89 -2.44 -10.66
N LEU A 121 -18.51 -2.15 -11.89
CA LEU A 121 -18.78 -0.87 -12.58
C LEU A 121 -19.41 -1.07 -13.97
N ARG A 122 -20.43 -1.93 -14.08
CA ARG A 122 -21.09 -2.33 -15.36
C ARG A 122 -21.45 -1.17 -16.31
N ASN A 123 -21.76 0.01 -15.78
CA ASN A 123 -22.14 1.19 -16.57
C ASN A 123 -21.04 2.27 -16.68
N ALA A 124 -19.77 1.94 -16.38
CA ALA A 124 -18.64 2.90 -16.39
C ALA A 124 -17.98 3.11 -17.75
N GLY A 125 -18.60 2.68 -18.86
CA GLY A 125 -18.05 2.81 -20.20
C GLY A 125 -16.86 1.87 -20.48
N GLN A 126 -16.17 2.13 -21.59
CA GLN A 126 -15.01 1.35 -22.03
C GLN A 126 -13.70 1.96 -21.52
N LEU A 127 -12.74 1.10 -21.16
CA LEU A 127 -11.36 1.52 -20.89
C LEU A 127 -10.65 1.74 -22.23
N HIS A 128 -10.18 2.96 -22.46
CA HIS A 128 -9.45 3.31 -23.68
C HIS A 128 -8.01 2.86 -23.63
N LYS A 129 -7.40 2.88 -22.45
CA LYS A 129 -6.03 2.44 -22.24
C LYS A 129 -5.83 2.00 -20.80
N VAL A 130 -5.12 0.90 -20.63
CA VAL A 130 -4.60 0.45 -19.33
C VAL A 130 -3.16 0.04 -19.58
N ALA A 131 -2.21 0.64 -18.86
CA ALA A 131 -0.79 0.36 -19.07
C ALA A 131 0.03 0.58 -17.80
N TYR A 132 1.16 -0.13 -17.71
CA TYR A 132 2.17 0.20 -16.74
C TYR A 132 2.97 1.43 -17.18
N ASP A 133 3.29 2.32 -16.25
CA ASP A 133 4.07 3.53 -16.53
C ASP A 133 5.26 3.63 -15.57
N SER A 134 6.46 3.66 -16.13
CA SER A 134 7.72 3.81 -15.39
C SER A 134 8.01 5.24 -14.94
N LYS A 135 7.29 6.24 -15.47
CA LYS A 135 7.44 7.66 -15.12
C LYS A 135 6.57 8.07 -13.94
N ILE A 136 5.64 7.21 -13.49
CA ILE A 136 4.80 7.48 -12.34
C ILE A 136 5.64 7.39 -11.07
N HIS A 137 5.89 8.54 -10.46
CA HIS A 137 6.40 8.62 -9.09
C HIS A 137 5.22 8.58 -8.12
N VAL A 138 5.13 7.49 -7.35
CA VAL A 138 4.03 7.21 -6.40
C VAL A 138 3.89 8.28 -5.30
N VAL A 139 4.95 9.07 -5.07
CA VAL A 139 5.00 10.17 -4.11
C VAL A 139 4.01 11.30 -4.42
N ARG A 140 3.67 11.57 -5.70
CA ARG A 140 3.03 12.84 -6.06
C ARG A 140 1.51 12.94 -5.86
N ASN A 141 0.79 11.82 -5.74
CA ASN A 141 -0.66 11.77 -5.42
C ASN A 141 -1.08 10.46 -4.68
N ALA A 142 -0.14 9.83 -3.98
CA ALA A 142 -0.32 8.87 -2.89
C ALA A 142 -1.24 7.64 -3.11
N LEU A 143 -1.24 7.07 -4.31
CA LEU A 143 -1.12 5.63 -4.59
C LEU A 143 -1.36 5.33 -6.07
N GLY A 144 -2.06 6.22 -6.77
CA GLY A 144 -2.10 6.21 -8.22
C GLY A 144 -2.29 7.60 -8.83
N LEU A 145 -2.07 7.68 -10.14
CA LEU A 145 -1.92 8.93 -10.87
C LEU A 145 -3.13 9.11 -11.77
N HIS A 146 -4.12 9.91 -11.33
CA HIS A 146 -5.21 10.30 -12.21
C HIS A 146 -4.65 11.11 -13.36
N THR A 147 -4.71 10.56 -14.57
CA THR A 147 -4.71 11.38 -15.76
C THR A 147 -5.93 11.02 -16.60
N ARG A 148 -7.08 11.55 -16.18
CA ARG A 148 -8.22 11.75 -17.09
C ARG A 148 -7.82 12.81 -18.10
N ARG A 149 -7.29 12.45 -19.27
CA ARG A 149 -7.25 13.38 -20.41
C ARG A 149 -8.64 13.44 -21.04
N ALA A 150 -9.46 14.38 -20.56
CA ALA A 150 -10.65 14.82 -21.30
C ALA A 150 -10.18 15.64 -22.51
N ILE A 151 -10.14 15.03 -23.69
CA ILE A 151 -9.90 15.76 -24.93
C ILE A 151 -11.26 16.22 -25.45
N ALA A 152 -11.52 17.52 -25.41
CA ALA A 152 -12.69 18.10 -26.05
C ALA A 152 -12.50 18.06 -27.58
N HIS A 153 -13.22 17.18 -28.27
CA HIS A 153 -13.24 17.16 -29.73
C HIS A 153 -14.67 17.43 -30.20
N GLY A 154 -14.92 18.61 -30.77
CA GLY A 154 -16.19 18.95 -31.41
C GLY A 154 -17.40 19.07 -30.47
N GLY A 155 -17.26 19.79 -29.34
CA GLY A 155 -18.39 20.15 -28.47
C GLY A 155 -18.98 19.02 -27.60
N ARG A 156 -18.54 17.77 -27.75
CA ARG A 156 -18.88 16.64 -26.87
C ARG A 156 -17.67 16.19 -26.07
N LEU A 157 -17.78 16.22 -24.74
CA LEU A 157 -16.79 15.68 -23.82
C LEU A 157 -16.89 14.16 -23.79
N ASN A 158 -16.25 13.48 -24.75
CA ASN A 158 -16.05 12.04 -24.68
C ASN A 158 -14.91 11.78 -23.68
N ALA A 159 -15.26 11.51 -22.42
CA ALA A 159 -14.28 11.19 -21.39
C ALA A 159 -13.60 9.86 -21.75
N ARG A 160 -12.31 9.91 -22.11
CA ARG A 160 -11.52 8.70 -22.32
C ARG A 160 -10.99 8.22 -20.96
N HIS A 161 -11.41 7.04 -20.55
CA HIS A 161 -10.90 6.37 -19.34
C HIS A 161 -9.55 5.72 -19.67
N GLU A 162 -8.47 6.38 -19.26
CA GLU A 162 -7.10 5.88 -19.32
C GLU A 162 -6.61 5.60 -17.89
N ILE A 163 -6.15 4.38 -17.63
CA ILE A 163 -5.64 3.95 -16.33
C ILE A 163 -4.14 3.67 -16.47
N HIS A 164 -3.35 4.25 -15.58
CA HIS A 164 -1.92 4.04 -15.55
C HIS A 164 -1.49 3.54 -14.17
N VAL A 165 -0.82 2.39 -14.14
CA VAL A 165 -0.31 1.77 -12.91
C VAL A 165 1.20 1.90 -12.88
N ALA A 166 1.77 2.30 -11.75
CA ALA A 166 3.22 2.43 -11.62
C ALA A 166 3.92 1.10 -11.93
N ALA A 167 5.03 1.14 -12.66
CA ALA A 167 5.75 -0.06 -13.08
C ALA A 167 6.22 -0.95 -11.91
N MET A 168 6.40 -0.40 -10.70
CA MET A 168 6.73 -1.17 -9.50
C MET A 168 5.69 -2.25 -9.19
N PHE A 169 4.42 -2.00 -9.52
CA PHE A 169 3.36 -2.97 -9.26
C PHE A 169 3.48 -4.18 -10.18
N LYS A 170 4.27 -4.15 -11.27
CA LYS A 170 4.50 -5.36 -12.08
C LYS A 170 5.01 -6.52 -11.25
N GLN A 171 5.82 -6.27 -10.23
CA GLN A 171 6.40 -7.30 -9.36
C GLN A 171 5.67 -7.44 -8.03
N ALA A 172 4.61 -6.66 -7.78
CA ALA A 172 3.93 -6.71 -6.49
C ALA A 172 3.07 -7.97 -6.32
N PRO A 173 2.63 -8.27 -5.10
CA PRO A 173 1.59 -9.25 -4.82
C PRO A 173 0.28 -8.89 -5.51
N ASP A 174 -0.54 -9.90 -5.79
CA ASP A 174 -1.87 -9.71 -6.38
C ASP A 174 -2.74 -8.73 -5.57
N ALA A 175 -2.69 -8.83 -4.24
CA ALA A 175 -3.42 -7.92 -3.35
C ALA A 175 -3.06 -6.44 -3.55
N PHE A 176 -1.78 -6.14 -3.81
CA PHE A 176 -1.32 -4.77 -4.05
C PHE A 176 -1.77 -4.27 -5.42
N LEU A 177 -1.69 -5.14 -6.45
CA LEU A 177 -2.21 -4.83 -7.78
C LEU A 177 -3.71 -4.60 -7.74
N ARG A 178 -4.46 -5.49 -7.07
CA ARG A 178 -5.91 -5.35 -6.90
C ARG A 178 -6.27 -4.03 -6.23
N MET A 179 -5.62 -3.71 -5.11
CA MET A 179 -5.85 -2.45 -4.39
C MET A 179 -5.66 -1.23 -5.29
N ILE A 180 -4.56 -1.16 -6.04
CA ILE A 180 -4.32 0.00 -6.91
C ILE A 180 -5.29 0.04 -8.09
N CYS A 181 -5.65 -1.11 -8.66
CA CYS A 181 -6.63 -1.16 -9.74
C CYS A 181 -8.03 -0.72 -9.28
N VAL A 182 -8.49 -1.13 -8.10
CA VAL A 182 -9.79 -0.66 -7.57
C VAL A 182 -9.77 0.82 -7.22
N HIS A 183 -8.64 1.35 -6.74
CA HIS A 183 -8.44 2.78 -6.53
C HIS A 183 -8.65 3.55 -7.84
N GLU A 184 -7.93 3.18 -8.90
CA GLU A 184 -8.05 3.85 -10.20
C GLU A 184 -9.43 3.69 -10.84
N LEU A 185 -10.08 2.53 -10.67
CA LEU A 185 -11.45 2.32 -11.12
C LEU A 185 -12.45 3.21 -10.39
N ALA A 186 -12.29 3.44 -9.09
CA ALA A 186 -13.16 4.32 -8.32
C ALA A 186 -13.12 5.76 -8.85
N HIS A 187 -11.96 6.20 -9.38
CA HIS A 187 -11.82 7.51 -10.02
C HIS A 187 -12.59 7.71 -11.33
N ILE A 188 -13.14 6.64 -11.92
CA ILE A 188 -14.09 6.78 -13.02
C ILE A 188 -15.39 7.47 -12.53
N ARG A 189 -15.76 7.27 -11.27
CA ARG A 189 -17.01 7.78 -10.68
C ARG A 189 -16.80 8.94 -9.73
N ILE A 190 -15.72 8.91 -8.94
CA ILE A 190 -15.51 9.83 -7.82
C ILE A 190 -14.09 10.37 -7.91
N MET A 191 -13.95 11.68 -8.20
CA MET A 191 -12.63 12.29 -8.42
C MET A 191 -11.86 12.51 -7.13
N ASP A 192 -12.55 12.94 -6.07
CA ASP A 192 -11.92 13.30 -4.81
C ASP A 192 -11.87 12.10 -3.86
N HIS A 193 -10.79 11.98 -3.09
CA HIS A 193 -10.62 10.93 -2.06
C HIS A 193 -11.47 11.21 -0.81
N ASP A 194 -12.79 11.25 -0.98
CA ASP A 194 -13.78 11.49 0.07
C ASP A 194 -14.44 10.20 0.58
N LYS A 195 -15.40 10.32 1.50
CA LYS A 195 -16.11 9.16 2.06
C LYS A 195 -16.71 8.26 0.99
N ALA A 196 -17.28 8.83 -0.08
CA ALA A 196 -17.91 8.07 -1.14
C ALA A 196 -16.86 7.30 -1.97
N PHE A 197 -15.71 7.91 -2.23
CA PHE A 197 -14.60 7.26 -2.93
C PHE A 197 -14.19 5.95 -2.25
N TYR A 198 -13.87 6.03 -0.97
CA TYR A 198 -13.39 4.84 -0.26
C TYR A 198 -14.50 3.84 0.07
N GLN A 199 -15.76 4.28 0.18
CA GLN A 199 -16.89 3.34 0.21
C GLN A 199 -16.95 2.52 -1.08
N LEU A 200 -16.74 3.16 -2.22
CA LEU A 200 -16.68 2.47 -3.50
C LEU A 200 -15.45 1.54 -3.58
N CYS A 201 -14.27 1.98 -3.12
CA CYS A 201 -13.10 1.12 -3.03
C CYS A 201 -13.36 -0.11 -2.14
N THR A 202 -13.95 0.08 -0.95
CA THR A 202 -14.25 -0.99 0.00
C THR A 202 -15.33 -1.95 -0.54
N HIS A 203 -16.24 -1.45 -1.37
CA HIS A 203 -17.21 -2.30 -2.07
C HIS A 203 -16.53 -3.23 -3.09
N MET A 204 -15.48 -2.75 -3.78
CA MET A 204 -14.72 -3.55 -4.74
C MET A 204 -13.66 -4.44 -4.08
N GLU A 205 -13.11 -4.01 -2.95
CA GLU A 205 -12.08 -4.68 -2.18
C GLU A 205 -12.30 -4.47 -0.69
N PRO A 206 -12.90 -5.44 0.03
CA PRO A 206 -13.22 -5.30 1.46
C PRO A 206 -12.03 -4.94 2.34
N ASP A 207 -10.82 -5.41 2.00
CA ASP A 207 -9.59 -5.14 2.76
C ASP A 207 -8.85 -3.88 2.28
N TYR A 208 -9.48 -3.04 1.45
CA TYR A 208 -8.85 -1.91 0.75
C TYR A 208 -7.97 -1.04 1.65
N HIS A 209 -8.48 -0.64 2.82
CA HIS A 209 -7.73 0.23 3.73
C HIS A 209 -6.46 -0.42 4.29
N GLN A 210 -6.50 -1.73 4.54
CA GLN A 210 -5.34 -2.47 5.00
C GLN A 210 -4.32 -2.62 3.87
N LEU A 211 -4.79 -2.92 2.65
CA LEU A 211 -3.93 -3.05 1.47
C LEU A 211 -3.29 -1.71 1.09
N GLU A 212 -4.03 -0.61 1.16
CA GLU A 212 -3.51 0.75 0.98
C GLU A 212 -2.39 1.05 1.98
N PHE A 213 -2.61 0.73 3.26
CA PHE A 213 -1.57 0.90 4.28
C PHE A 213 -0.35 0.05 3.97
N ASP A 214 -0.54 -1.24 3.63
CA ASP A 214 0.57 -2.16 3.39
C ASP A 214 1.42 -1.72 2.19
N VAL A 215 0.80 -1.17 1.14
CA VAL A 215 1.55 -0.59 0.01
C VAL A 215 2.31 0.67 0.44
N ARG A 216 1.69 1.56 1.24
CA ARG A 216 2.39 2.74 1.77
C ARG A 216 3.55 2.36 2.68
N PHE A 217 3.40 1.29 3.46
CA PHE A 217 4.46 0.73 4.28
C PHE A 217 5.58 0.15 3.42
N TYR A 218 5.27 -0.60 2.36
CA TYR A 218 6.26 -1.09 1.40
C TYR A 218 7.00 0.04 0.68
N LEU A 219 6.30 1.10 0.28
CA LEU A 219 6.92 2.30 -0.29
C LEU A 219 7.88 2.98 0.70
N SER A 220 7.49 3.08 1.97
CA SER A 220 8.37 3.55 3.03
C SER A 220 9.61 2.64 3.19
N TYR A 221 9.46 1.32 3.09
CA TYR A 221 10.60 0.40 3.11
C TYR A 221 11.57 0.62 1.94
N LEU A 222 11.06 0.76 0.72
CA LEU A 222 11.89 1.05 -0.46
C LEU A 222 12.59 2.42 -0.37
N ASP A 223 11.91 3.44 0.13
CA ASP A 223 12.47 4.80 0.30
C ASP A 223 13.63 4.83 1.31
N GLN A 224 13.68 3.87 2.23
CA GLN A 224 14.78 3.68 3.17
C GLN A 224 15.92 2.81 2.63
N GLY A 225 15.93 2.53 1.32
CA GLY A 225 16.95 1.70 0.68
C GLY A 225 16.69 0.20 0.81
N GLY A 226 15.46 -0.19 1.15
CA GLY A 226 15.03 -1.59 1.08
C GLY A 226 15.11 -2.14 -0.35
N GLU A 227 15.34 -3.45 -0.47
CA GLU A 227 15.41 -4.14 -1.76
C GLU A 227 14.01 -4.43 -2.32
N LEU A 228 13.91 -4.75 -3.62
CA LEU A 228 12.64 -5.22 -4.18
C LEU A 228 12.36 -6.63 -3.65
N LEU A 229 11.24 -6.81 -2.95
CA LEU A 229 10.96 -8.07 -2.23
C LEU A 229 10.54 -9.23 -3.15
N TRP A 230 10.04 -8.93 -4.34
CA TRP A 230 9.37 -9.90 -5.23
C TRP A 230 9.93 -9.92 -6.65
N SER A 231 11.18 -9.47 -6.79
CA SER A 231 11.90 -9.38 -8.06
C SER A 231 12.35 -10.74 -8.58
#